data_AF-A0A947CJL2-F1
#
_entry.id   AF-A0A947CJL2-F1
#
_cell.length_a   1.000
_cell.length_b   1.000
_cell.length_c   1.000
_cell.angle_alpha   90.00
_cell.angle_beta   90.00
_cell.angle_gamma   90.00
#
_symmetry.space_group_name_H-M   'P 1'
#
loop_
_entity.id
_entity.type
_entity.pdbx_description
1 polymer ?
#
loop_
_entity_poly.entity_id
_entity_poly.type
_entity_poly.pdbx_seq_one_letter_code
_entity_poly.pdbx_strand_id
1 'polypeptide(L)'
;IKYSVNIAGDPERLTQVLNNLISNAIKFTPQGGRIDVDVFGPSVATSHVGVSVFNSGEPVPEAARERIFDKFEQAPGHGRVGGTGLGLAISRGIVEAHGGRIWVESHPDGSKFIFTLPAAPGSGRAETVQDVALDVPEPLTAKRPALVVANDRHAAYILKGILMSSGMDVEVYHDTDTALAAARRRGPELVVLDANLDSGTSLALVEIISHDPDTRRSKTIVISDDDGLRADALRAGADEYVVRPVDSDQLRATCKRLIQDAGARESRRVLVIDDHKEIRTICRGILEAAGYRVRSAQSGASGLIEARGFRPDLILLDVNMPELDGFEAASRFRADPSVAMTPIIFLSARDETRDKVRAFRIGAQDYVVKPFNSTELLLRVNNAIDRRDRELGASPTTRLPGAEAIENEIRGRLEAGGDAVFCYLDLDHLKAFNDYYGYAKADAVIRQTGNLIRQIVAEHGTAADFIGHIAGDDFVFVTSEETADSVCTGLCERFDQLIPYYYRSADRERGHIRATDRYGEEREFPIMRVSIAAVSRGELRRYSDVAAAAAAGKSLAKSQAASSYVRDGKLIVPS
;
A
#
# COMPACT_ATOMS: atom_id res chain seq x y z
N ILE A 1 25.68 18.80 36.48
CA ILE A 1 24.22 18.87 36.25
C ILE A 1 23.96 20.19 35.54
N LYS A 2 23.60 20.20 34.25
CA LYS A 2 23.53 21.45 33.46
C LYS A 2 22.29 21.62 32.57
N TYR A 3 21.33 20.71 32.66
CA TYR A 3 19.99 20.84 32.11
C TYR A 3 18.99 20.29 33.13
N SER A 4 17.90 21.02 33.35
CA SER A 4 16.78 20.63 34.20
C SER A 4 15.51 20.76 33.38
N VAL A 5 14.82 19.66 33.15
CA VAL A 5 13.61 19.60 32.31
C VAL A 5 12.42 19.27 33.20
N ASN A 6 11.35 20.05 33.10
CA ASN A 6 10.14 19.89 33.90
C ASN A 6 9.11 19.04 33.14
N ILE A 7 8.63 17.98 33.78
CA ILE A 7 7.66 17.02 33.22
C ILE A 7 6.48 16.96 34.18
N ALA A 8 5.25 16.93 33.67
CA ALA A 8 4.06 16.74 34.50
C ALA A 8 3.76 15.25 34.67
N GLY A 9 3.67 14.79 35.92
CA GLY A 9 3.28 13.41 36.23
C GLY A 9 3.51 13.00 37.68
N ASP A 10 3.11 11.77 38.00
CA ASP A 10 3.35 11.13 39.30
C ASP A 10 4.86 10.81 39.44
N PRO A 11 5.57 11.45 40.38
CA PRO A 11 7.01 11.29 40.51
C PRO A 11 7.43 9.89 40.98
N GLU A 12 6.60 9.20 41.78
CA GLU A 12 6.91 7.84 42.22
C GLU A 12 6.78 6.86 41.07
N ARG A 13 5.73 7.01 40.24
CA ARG A 13 5.51 6.17 39.06
C ARG A 13 6.53 6.42 37.96
N LEU A 14 6.89 7.68 37.68
CA LEU A 14 7.93 7.98 36.70
C LEU A 14 9.32 7.52 37.18
N THR A 15 9.60 7.61 38.49
CA THR A 15 10.80 7.00 39.09
C THR A 15 10.78 5.47 38.98
N GLN A 16 9.61 4.83 39.13
CA GLN A 16 9.43 3.39 38.91
C GLN A 16 9.75 2.98 37.45
N VAL A 17 9.37 3.80 36.46
CA VAL A 17 9.73 3.59 35.04
C VAL A 17 11.25 3.61 34.86
N LEU A 18 11.90 4.69 35.31
CA LEU A 18 13.35 4.88 35.17
C LEU A 18 14.15 3.78 35.87
N ASN A 19 13.80 3.46 37.12
CA ASN A 19 14.47 2.40 37.88
C ASN A 19 14.32 1.03 37.20
N ASN A 20 13.17 0.73 36.59
CA ASN A 20 12.98 -0.53 35.86
C ASN A 20 13.85 -0.57 34.58
N LEU A 21 13.89 0.50 33.79
CA LEU A 21 14.75 0.58 32.59
C LEU A 21 16.24 0.47 32.94
N ILE A 22 16.70 1.21 33.96
CA ILE A 22 18.10 1.18 34.42
C ILE A 22 18.45 -0.18 35.02
N SER A 23 17.56 -0.78 35.82
CA SER A 23 17.78 -2.13 36.37
C SER A 23 17.90 -3.19 35.27
N ASN A 24 17.11 -3.08 34.20
CA ASN A 24 17.22 -4.00 33.06
C ASN A 24 18.50 -3.72 32.25
N ALA A 25 18.86 -2.47 32.01
CA ALA A 25 20.14 -2.10 31.40
C ALA A 25 21.33 -2.71 32.16
N ILE A 26 21.34 -2.64 33.50
CA ILE A 26 22.38 -3.26 34.35
C ILE A 26 22.39 -4.80 34.23
N LYS A 27 21.22 -5.46 34.24
CA LYS A 27 21.13 -6.93 34.15
C LYS A 27 21.60 -7.50 32.81
N PHE A 28 21.34 -6.80 31.72
CA PHE A 28 21.59 -7.28 30.35
C PHE A 28 22.87 -6.70 29.72
N THR A 29 23.62 -5.86 30.43
CA THR A 29 24.95 -5.39 29.99
C THR A 29 26.04 -6.34 30.50
N PRO A 30 26.95 -6.85 29.64
CA PRO A 30 28.05 -7.70 30.07
C PRO A 30 29.04 -6.95 30.97
N GLN A 31 29.85 -7.68 31.74
CA GLN A 31 30.85 -7.10 32.62
C GLN A 31 31.87 -6.25 31.83
N GLY A 32 31.97 -4.96 32.15
CA GLY A 32 32.79 -3.99 31.42
C GLY A 32 32.05 -3.22 30.31
N GLY A 33 30.76 -3.49 30.09
CA GLY A 33 29.93 -2.75 29.15
C GLY A 33 29.50 -1.36 29.64
N ARG A 34 28.98 -0.57 28.70
CA ARG A 34 28.48 0.80 28.82
C ARG A 34 26.95 0.87 28.97
N ILE A 35 26.49 1.84 29.75
CA ILE A 35 25.09 2.29 29.88
C ILE A 35 25.10 3.82 29.80
N ASP A 36 24.22 4.43 29.01
CA ASP A 36 24.06 5.90 28.92
C ASP A 36 22.61 6.30 29.21
N VAL A 37 22.40 7.48 29.81
CA VAL A 37 21.07 8.07 30.01
C VAL A 37 21.09 9.52 29.51
N ASP A 38 20.08 9.89 28.72
CA ASP A 38 20.00 11.18 28.03
C ASP A 38 18.57 11.74 28.03
N VAL A 39 18.43 13.08 28.01
CA VAL A 39 17.16 13.81 28.12
C VAL A 39 17.17 14.98 27.13
N PHE A 40 16.16 15.05 26.26
CA PHE A 40 16.12 15.96 25.11
C PHE A 40 14.72 16.57 24.86
N GLY A 41 14.66 17.67 24.11
CA GLY A 41 13.46 18.53 23.95
C GLY A 41 13.44 19.72 24.91
N PRO A 42 12.52 20.69 24.77
CA PRO A 42 11.37 20.74 23.85
C PRO A 42 11.62 21.58 22.57
N SER A 43 12.86 21.64 22.06
CA SER A 43 13.26 22.52 20.95
C SER A 43 12.52 22.33 19.62
N VAL A 44 11.78 21.23 19.45
CA VAL A 44 11.15 20.82 18.18
C VAL A 44 9.62 20.78 18.27
N ALA A 45 9.11 20.28 19.39
CA ALA A 45 7.70 20.39 19.75
C ALA A 45 7.59 21.06 21.12
N THR A 46 6.83 22.14 21.20
CA THR A 46 6.67 22.98 22.40
C THR A 46 6.13 22.22 23.62
N SER A 47 5.48 21.08 23.39
CA SER A 47 4.68 20.34 24.35
C SER A 47 5.26 19.00 24.81
N HIS A 48 6.43 18.56 24.33
CA HIS A 48 6.96 17.21 24.62
C HIS A 48 8.46 17.18 24.98
N VAL A 49 8.82 16.19 25.80
CA VAL A 49 10.19 15.88 26.27
C VAL A 49 10.48 14.40 26.03
N GLY A 50 11.70 14.08 25.60
CA GLY A 50 12.20 12.72 25.45
C GLY A 50 13.25 12.35 26.51
N VAL A 51 13.24 11.09 26.93
CA VAL A 51 14.25 10.48 27.80
C VAL A 51 14.68 9.16 27.16
N SER A 52 15.96 8.82 27.26
CA SER A 52 16.47 7.55 26.73
C SER A 52 17.51 6.89 27.62
N VAL A 53 17.51 5.57 27.64
CA VAL A 53 18.43 4.70 28.38
C VAL A 53 19.04 3.69 27.40
N PHE A 54 20.33 3.85 27.10
CA PHE A 54 21.10 2.92 26.27
C PHE A 54 21.82 1.88 27.14
N ASN A 55 21.91 0.65 26.66
CA ASN A 55 22.73 -0.42 27.25
C ASN A 55 23.47 -1.19 26.16
N SER A 56 24.76 -1.44 26.34
CA SER A 56 25.60 -2.21 25.40
C SER A 56 25.52 -3.73 25.61
N GLY A 57 24.32 -4.19 25.94
CA GLY A 57 23.99 -5.62 25.98
C GLY A 57 23.73 -6.18 24.58
N GLU A 58 23.25 -7.42 24.53
CA GLU A 58 22.67 -7.97 23.30
C GLU A 58 21.56 -7.03 22.77
N PRO A 59 21.59 -6.65 21.47
CA PRO A 59 20.53 -5.84 20.87
C PRO A 59 19.18 -6.56 20.93
N VAL A 60 18.12 -5.86 21.36
CA VAL A 60 16.75 -6.40 21.33
C VAL A 60 16.38 -6.70 19.87
N PRO A 61 16.04 -7.95 19.52
CA PRO A 61 15.62 -8.31 18.17
C PRO A 61 14.33 -7.58 17.77
N GLU A 62 14.20 -7.25 16.49
CA GLU A 62 13.04 -6.52 15.95
C GLU A 62 11.68 -7.13 16.34
N ALA A 63 11.55 -8.45 16.15
CA ALA A 63 10.35 -9.22 16.51
C ALA A 63 10.03 -9.22 18.03
N ALA A 64 10.97 -8.81 18.88
CA ALA A 64 10.79 -8.69 20.32
C ALA A 64 10.48 -7.26 20.79
N ARG A 65 10.79 -6.20 19.99
CA ARG A 65 10.74 -4.79 20.43
C ARG A 65 9.39 -4.36 21.00
N GLU A 66 8.29 -4.87 20.46
CA GLU A 66 6.93 -4.63 21.00
C GLU A 66 6.58 -5.62 22.13
N ARG A 67 6.86 -6.92 21.92
CA ARG A 67 6.49 -8.00 22.85
C ARG A 67 7.14 -7.89 24.22
N ILE A 68 8.35 -7.36 24.34
CA ILE A 68 9.02 -7.21 25.65
C ILE A 68 8.26 -6.28 26.62
N PHE A 69 7.32 -5.48 26.13
CA PHE A 69 6.44 -4.62 26.92
C PHE A 69 5.06 -5.25 27.18
N ASP A 70 4.82 -6.49 26.75
CA ASP A 70 3.60 -7.23 27.09
C ASP A 70 3.79 -8.02 28.39
N LYS A 71 2.68 -8.39 29.04
CA LYS A 71 2.73 -9.03 30.36
C LYS A 71 3.27 -10.45 30.24
N PHE A 72 4.26 -10.76 31.09
CA PHE A 72 4.91 -12.08 31.20
C PHE A 72 5.83 -12.47 30.02
N GLU A 73 6.04 -11.57 29.06
CA GLU A 73 6.95 -11.78 27.93
C GLU A 73 8.41 -11.47 28.29
N GLN A 74 9.34 -12.11 27.57
CA GLN A 74 10.79 -11.94 27.73
C GLN A 74 11.46 -12.00 26.35
N ALA A 75 12.59 -11.29 26.17
CA ALA A 75 13.34 -11.33 24.92
C ALA A 75 13.90 -12.75 24.65
N PRO A 76 13.66 -13.35 23.47
CA PRO A 76 14.22 -14.64 23.12
C PRO A 76 15.75 -14.55 22.98
N GLY A 77 16.46 -15.57 23.46
CA GLY A 77 17.93 -15.63 23.50
C GLY A 77 18.49 -15.49 24.92
N HIS A 78 17.89 -14.67 25.77
CA HIS A 78 18.31 -14.52 27.17
C HIS A 78 17.80 -15.71 28.02
N GLY A 79 18.57 -16.81 28.05
CA GLY A 79 18.16 -18.07 28.69
C GLY A 79 17.75 -17.94 30.17
N ARG A 80 16.43 -18.00 30.44
CA ARG A 80 15.78 -18.02 31.77
C ARG A 80 16.51 -17.24 32.88
N VAL A 81 16.90 -15.99 32.60
CA VAL A 81 17.39 -15.08 33.65
C VAL A 81 16.20 -14.62 34.48
N GLY A 82 16.18 -14.98 35.77
CA GLY A 82 15.01 -14.88 36.63
C GLY A 82 14.34 -13.50 36.65
N GLY A 83 13.11 -13.42 36.13
CA GLY A 83 12.30 -12.21 36.10
C GLY A 83 10.83 -12.54 35.83
N THR A 84 9.92 -11.68 36.29
CA THR A 84 8.46 -11.90 36.18
C THR A 84 7.87 -11.54 34.82
N GLY A 85 8.64 -10.93 33.92
CA GLY A 85 8.14 -10.39 32.64
C GLY A 85 7.12 -9.25 32.80
N LEU A 86 7.02 -8.63 33.99
CA LEU A 86 6.03 -7.56 34.26
C LEU A 86 6.62 -6.14 34.24
N GLY A 87 7.93 -5.98 34.41
CA GLY A 87 8.56 -4.68 34.60
C GLY A 87 8.31 -3.71 33.44
N LEU A 88 8.65 -4.11 32.21
CA LEU A 88 8.47 -3.27 31.01
C LEU A 88 7.00 -3.03 30.69
N ALA A 89 6.10 -4.00 30.92
CA ALA A 89 4.66 -3.81 30.78
C ALA A 89 4.10 -2.77 31.77
N ILE A 90 4.61 -2.74 33.00
CA ILE A 90 4.29 -1.68 33.97
C ILE A 90 4.87 -0.34 33.50
N SER A 91 6.10 -0.32 32.97
CA SER A 91 6.69 0.90 32.40
C SER A 91 5.85 1.50 31.26
N ARG A 92 5.34 0.65 30.34
CA ARG A 92 4.42 1.05 29.27
C ARG A 92 3.14 1.66 29.83
N GLY A 93 2.44 0.93 30.70
CA GLY A 93 1.19 1.41 31.29
C GLY A 93 1.33 2.73 32.05
N ILE A 94 2.47 2.95 32.74
CA ILE A 94 2.74 4.23 33.40
C ILE A 94 2.96 5.36 32.38
N VAL A 95 3.83 5.16 31.38
CA VAL A 95 4.14 6.22 30.40
C VAL A 95 2.91 6.62 29.59
N GLU A 96 2.11 5.64 29.15
CA GLU A 96 0.90 5.89 28.35
C GLU A 96 -0.21 6.56 29.18
N ALA A 97 -0.36 6.21 30.47
CA ALA A 97 -1.26 6.91 31.39
C ALA A 97 -0.89 8.39 31.63
N HIS A 98 0.36 8.78 31.32
CA HIS A 98 0.82 10.17 31.36
C HIS A 98 0.74 10.87 29.99
N GLY A 99 0.02 10.31 29.01
CA GLY A 99 -0.08 10.84 27.66
C GLY A 99 1.21 10.71 26.83
N GLY A 100 2.16 9.89 27.30
CA GLY A 100 3.43 9.63 26.65
C GLY A 100 3.44 8.39 25.75
N ARG A 101 4.63 8.06 25.24
CA ARG A 101 4.89 6.82 24.49
C ARG A 101 6.27 6.28 24.85
N ILE A 102 6.39 4.96 25.01
CA ILE A 102 7.67 4.26 25.25
C ILE A 102 7.92 3.20 24.17
N TRP A 103 9.17 3.07 23.76
CA TRP A 103 9.64 2.08 22.79
C TRP A 103 11.12 1.74 23.02
N VAL A 104 11.68 0.90 22.14
CA VAL A 104 13.11 0.57 22.12
C VAL A 104 13.62 0.63 20.68
N GLU A 105 14.79 1.23 20.48
CA GLU A 105 15.55 1.20 19.23
C GLU A 105 16.74 0.25 19.40
N SER A 106 17.05 -0.55 18.38
CA SER A 106 18.30 -1.31 18.33
C SER A 106 19.43 -0.39 17.88
N HIS A 107 20.59 -0.46 18.54
CA HIS A 107 21.84 0.18 18.12
C HIS A 107 22.83 -0.93 17.71
N PRO A 108 23.80 -0.70 16.81
CA PRO A 108 24.79 -1.73 16.45
C PRO A 108 25.48 -2.35 17.68
N ASP A 109 25.77 -1.51 18.67
CA ASP A 109 26.45 -1.89 19.92
C ASP A 109 25.50 -2.14 21.11
N GLY A 110 24.17 -2.25 20.92
CA GLY A 110 23.24 -2.50 22.03
C GLY A 110 21.77 -2.11 21.81
N SER A 111 21.09 -1.69 22.87
CA SER A 111 19.67 -1.29 22.84
C SER A 111 19.44 0.06 23.50
N LYS A 112 18.57 0.91 22.92
CA LYS A 112 18.19 2.22 23.47
C LYS A 112 16.69 2.27 23.74
N PHE A 113 16.31 2.14 25.01
CA PHE A 113 14.93 2.33 25.47
C PHE A 113 14.64 3.83 25.51
N ILE A 114 13.58 4.28 24.85
CA ILE A 114 13.22 5.71 24.75
C ILE A 114 11.77 5.87 25.19
N PHE A 115 11.49 6.92 25.95
CA PHE A 115 10.12 7.38 26.15
C PHE A 115 10.00 8.88 25.98
N THR A 116 8.84 9.30 25.49
CA THR A 116 8.42 10.71 25.43
C THR A 116 7.27 10.94 26.39
N LEU A 117 7.25 12.10 27.04
CA LEU A 117 6.17 12.58 27.89
C LEU A 117 5.79 14.00 27.48
N PRO A 118 4.54 14.44 27.73
CA PRO A 118 4.20 15.85 27.69
C PRO A 118 5.13 16.65 28.61
N ALA A 119 5.67 17.76 28.10
CA ALA A 119 6.34 18.75 28.92
C ALA A 119 5.36 19.26 29.98
N ALA A 120 5.86 19.59 31.17
CA ALA A 120 5.00 20.30 32.12
C ALA A 120 4.49 21.57 31.46
N PRO A 121 3.18 21.90 31.54
CA PRO A 121 2.69 23.19 31.09
C PRO A 121 3.55 24.27 31.73
N GLY A 122 4.21 25.09 30.90
CA GLY A 122 4.94 26.24 31.40
C GLY A 122 4.00 27.05 32.29
N SER A 123 4.50 27.59 33.41
CA SER A 123 3.70 28.34 34.37
C SER A 123 3.14 29.61 33.71
N GLY A 124 1.99 29.44 33.05
CA GLY A 124 1.62 30.26 31.89
C GLY A 124 0.29 29.81 31.29
N ARG A 125 -0.78 29.94 32.09
CA ARG A 125 -2.21 29.76 31.74
C ARG A 125 -2.63 28.37 31.23
N ALA A 126 -3.30 27.64 32.13
CA ALA A 126 -4.25 26.63 31.71
C ALA A 126 -5.43 27.29 30.97
N GLU A 127 -5.76 26.78 29.79
CA GLU A 127 -7.11 26.87 29.26
C GLU A 127 -7.75 25.48 29.38
N THR A 128 -8.94 25.47 29.98
CA THR A 128 -9.72 24.27 30.27
C THR A 128 -10.28 23.66 28.99
N VAL A 129 -9.69 22.56 28.55
CA VAL A 129 -10.33 21.65 27.59
C VAL A 129 -11.48 20.94 28.31
N GLN A 130 -12.71 21.19 27.87
CA GLN A 130 -13.91 20.54 28.40
C GLN A 130 -13.95 19.07 28.00
N ASP A 131 -14.59 18.24 28.83
CA ASP A 131 -14.80 16.81 28.59
C ASP A 131 -15.45 16.56 27.21
N VAL A 132 -14.63 16.18 26.23
CA VAL A 132 -15.08 15.38 25.10
C VAL A 132 -14.92 13.93 25.53
N ALA A 133 -16.04 13.23 25.71
CA ALA A 133 -16.03 11.83 26.10
C ALA A 133 -15.12 11.03 25.15
N LEU A 134 -14.14 10.35 25.73
CA LEU A 134 -13.24 9.46 25.01
C LEU A 134 -14.03 8.23 24.54
N ASP A 135 -14.56 8.29 23.31
CA ASP A 135 -14.86 7.08 22.55
C ASP A 135 -13.56 6.27 22.47
N VAL A 136 -13.52 5.17 23.20
CA VAL A 136 -12.42 4.20 23.14
C VAL A 136 -12.43 3.61 21.73
N PRO A 137 -11.41 3.86 20.89
CA PRO A 137 -11.40 3.28 19.55
C PRO A 137 -11.25 1.76 19.68
N GLU A 138 -12.08 1.02 18.96
CA GLU A 138 -11.83 -0.41 18.75
C GLU A 138 -10.42 -0.62 18.17
N PRO A 139 -9.74 -1.74 18.49
CA PRO A 139 -8.35 -1.93 18.11
C PRO A 139 -8.18 -2.05 16.58
N LEU A 140 -7.78 -0.93 15.96
CA LEU A 140 -7.36 -0.83 14.56
C LEU A 140 -6.25 -1.84 14.30
N THR A 141 -6.58 -2.89 13.53
CA THR A 141 -5.84 -4.15 13.53
C THR A 141 -4.73 -4.23 12.46
N ALA A 142 -4.23 -3.07 12.02
CA ALA A 142 -3.00 -2.91 11.26
C ALA A 142 -2.37 -1.55 11.64
N LYS A 143 -1.08 -1.54 12.01
CA LYS A 143 -0.38 -0.28 12.28
C LYS A 143 -0.07 0.42 10.94
N ARG A 144 -0.34 1.72 10.88
CA ARG A 144 -0.22 2.52 9.64
C ARG A 144 1.23 2.96 9.42
N PRO A 145 1.94 2.52 8.37
CA PRO A 145 3.34 2.86 8.19
C PRO A 145 3.53 4.35 7.91
N ALA A 146 4.50 4.98 8.58
CA ALA A 146 4.85 6.38 8.39
C ALA A 146 6.37 6.60 8.48
N LEU A 147 6.87 7.63 7.81
CA LEU A 147 8.28 8.03 7.85
C LEU A 147 8.44 9.47 8.37
N VAL A 148 9.50 9.70 9.14
CA VAL A 148 10.02 11.03 9.48
C VAL A 148 11.42 11.15 8.88
N VAL A 149 11.66 12.20 8.10
CA VAL A 149 12.94 12.49 7.46
C VAL A 149 13.48 13.81 8.00
N ALA A 150 14.50 13.77 8.85
CA ALA A 150 15.07 14.96 9.49
C ALA A 150 16.52 14.73 9.93
N ASN A 151 17.40 15.71 9.69
CA ASN A 151 18.81 15.63 10.07
C ASN A 151 19.02 15.62 11.61
N ASP A 152 18.16 16.32 12.37
CA ASP A 152 18.22 16.31 13.85
C ASP A 152 17.54 15.05 14.43
N ARG A 153 18.36 14.21 15.08
CA ARG A 153 17.92 12.99 15.77
C ARG A 153 16.93 13.27 16.90
N HIS A 154 17.10 14.33 17.67
CA HIS A 154 16.20 14.65 18.77
C HIS A 154 14.86 15.18 18.24
N ALA A 155 14.89 15.99 17.18
CA ALA A 155 13.68 16.37 16.45
C ALA A 155 12.90 15.16 15.94
N ALA A 156 13.59 14.24 15.28
CA ALA A 156 12.98 13.07 14.67
C ALA A 156 12.35 12.13 15.70
N TYR A 157 12.99 11.91 16.87
CA TYR A 157 12.40 11.10 17.94
C TYR A 157 11.17 11.74 18.59
N ILE A 158 11.12 13.07 18.69
CA ILE A 158 9.93 13.78 19.20
C ILE A 158 8.77 13.66 18.20
N LEU A 159 9.03 13.91 16.90
CA LEU A 159 8.02 13.71 15.84
C LEU A 159 7.55 12.25 15.79
N LYS A 160 8.46 11.28 15.89
CA LYS A 160 8.14 9.84 16.01
C LYS A 160 7.20 9.55 17.19
N GLY A 161 7.48 10.09 18.38
CA GLY A 161 6.59 9.93 19.54
C GLY A 161 5.18 10.47 19.32
N ILE A 162 5.04 11.65 18.68
CA ILE A 162 3.75 12.28 18.37
C ILE A 162 2.97 11.47 17.31
N LEU A 163 3.64 10.98 16.27
CA LEU A 163 3.01 10.16 15.24
C LEU A 163 2.65 8.75 15.78
N MET A 164 3.48 8.15 16.64
CA MET A 164 3.18 6.87 17.30
C MET A 164 1.99 6.95 18.25
N SER A 165 1.82 8.06 18.98
CA SER A 165 0.60 8.30 19.79
C SER A 165 -0.66 8.55 18.94
N SER A 166 -0.50 8.76 17.63
CA SER A 166 -1.59 8.81 16.64
C SER A 166 -1.91 7.45 16.00
N GLY A 167 -1.28 6.36 16.45
CA GLY A 167 -1.51 5.00 15.94
C GLY A 167 -0.69 4.62 14.70
N MET A 168 0.31 5.42 14.31
CA MET A 168 1.23 5.09 13.20
C MET A 168 2.43 4.25 13.67
N ASP A 169 2.97 3.44 12.76
CA ASP A 169 4.26 2.76 12.91
C ASP A 169 5.35 3.56 12.19
N VAL A 170 6.27 4.15 12.96
CA VAL A 170 7.08 5.27 12.47
C VAL A 170 8.56 4.90 12.41
N GLU A 171 9.14 4.97 11.21
CA GLU A 171 10.58 4.95 11.01
C GLU A 171 11.14 6.37 10.88
N VAL A 172 12.41 6.53 11.26
CA VAL A 172 13.16 7.79 11.25
C VAL A 172 14.36 7.65 10.31
N TYR A 173 14.54 8.63 9.45
CA TYR A 173 15.62 8.73 8.48
C TYR A 173 16.31 10.09 8.56
N HIS A 174 17.61 10.10 8.24
CA HIS A 174 18.50 11.26 8.42
C HIS A 174 19.20 11.70 7.12
N ASP A 175 18.79 11.16 5.99
CA ASP A 175 19.29 11.54 4.67
C ASP A 175 18.21 11.23 3.62
N THR A 176 18.31 11.87 2.46
CA THR A 176 17.29 11.73 1.40
C THR A 176 17.33 10.34 0.77
N ASP A 177 18.51 9.77 0.50
CA ASP A 177 18.60 8.53 -0.27
C ASP A 177 18.05 7.34 0.52
N THR A 178 18.39 7.18 1.79
CA THR A 178 17.84 6.11 2.64
C THR A 178 16.37 6.33 2.95
N ALA A 179 15.92 7.57 3.15
CA ALA A 179 14.51 7.89 3.35
C ALA A 179 13.67 7.61 2.10
N LEU A 180 14.18 8.00 0.93
CA LEU A 180 13.56 7.82 -0.36
C LEU A 180 13.53 6.33 -0.70
N ALA A 181 14.67 5.64 -0.54
CA ALA A 181 14.85 4.19 -0.45
C ALA A 181 14.19 3.56 0.79
N ALA A 182 13.34 4.28 1.54
CA ALA A 182 12.52 3.72 2.60
C ALA A 182 11.02 3.96 2.48
N ALA A 183 10.60 5.12 1.95
CA ALA A 183 9.24 5.39 1.54
C ALA A 183 8.74 4.38 0.50
N ARG A 184 9.72 3.83 -0.23
CA ARG A 184 9.70 2.57 -0.98
C ARG A 184 8.96 1.38 -0.20
N ARG A 185 9.60 0.33 0.39
CA ARG A 185 9.10 -0.95 1.07
C ARG A 185 8.45 -0.71 2.43
N ARG A 186 7.78 0.42 2.53
CA ARG A 186 6.84 0.72 3.61
C ARG A 186 5.51 1.20 3.07
N GLY A 187 5.42 1.60 1.79
CA GLY A 187 4.24 2.24 1.19
C GLY A 187 3.55 3.18 2.19
N PRO A 188 4.30 4.09 2.83
CA PRO A 188 3.81 4.74 4.03
C PRO A 188 2.57 5.56 3.71
N GLU A 189 1.57 5.53 4.58
CA GLU A 189 0.42 6.42 4.45
C GLU A 189 0.85 7.89 4.62
N LEU A 190 1.93 8.15 5.35
CA LEU A 190 2.44 9.48 5.64
C LEU A 190 3.99 9.56 5.64
N VAL A 191 4.53 10.57 4.99
CA VAL A 191 5.94 10.99 5.07
C VAL A 191 5.99 12.43 5.57
N VAL A 192 6.73 12.65 6.65
CA VAL A 192 6.99 13.97 7.24
C VAL A 192 8.44 14.35 6.98
N LEU A 193 8.67 15.48 6.31
CA LEU A 193 9.98 15.92 5.82
C LEU A 193 10.40 17.22 6.48
N ASP A 194 11.62 17.29 6.98
CA ASP A 194 12.26 18.53 7.39
C ASP A 194 12.80 19.28 6.16
N ALA A 195 12.42 20.54 5.96
CA ALA A 195 12.90 21.34 4.84
C ALA A 195 14.40 21.65 4.95
N ASN A 196 14.93 21.63 6.19
CA ASN A 196 16.35 21.83 6.51
C ASN A 196 17.25 20.63 6.17
N LEU A 197 16.71 19.57 5.55
CA LEU A 197 17.53 18.58 4.83
C LEU A 197 18.29 19.31 3.71
N ASP A 198 19.61 19.17 3.72
CA ASP A 198 20.64 19.79 2.87
C ASP A 198 20.10 20.57 1.64
N SER A 199 20.29 21.90 1.68
CA SER A 199 19.49 22.89 0.93
C SER A 199 19.20 22.53 -0.54
N GLY A 200 17.92 22.33 -0.83
CA GLY A 200 17.37 22.02 -2.16
C GLY A 200 16.92 20.57 -2.33
N THR A 201 17.37 19.65 -1.47
CA THR A 201 17.11 18.21 -1.61
C THR A 201 15.71 17.81 -1.13
N SER A 202 15.17 18.48 -0.11
CA SER A 202 13.85 18.22 0.49
C SER A 202 12.68 18.39 -0.49
N LEU A 203 12.70 19.42 -1.35
CA LEU A 203 11.66 19.66 -2.35
C LEU A 203 11.71 18.65 -3.51
N ALA A 204 12.91 18.27 -3.96
CA ALA A 204 13.08 17.22 -4.96
C ALA A 204 12.59 15.86 -4.44
N LEU A 205 12.79 15.56 -3.15
CA LEU A 205 12.25 14.37 -2.50
C LEU A 205 10.71 14.35 -2.51
N VAL A 206 10.04 15.49 -2.27
CA VAL A 206 8.57 15.62 -2.39
C VAL A 206 8.10 15.37 -3.84
N GLU A 207 8.77 15.95 -4.82
CA GLU A 207 8.43 15.79 -6.25
C GLU A 207 8.54 14.33 -6.69
N ILE A 208 9.61 13.64 -6.29
CA ILE A 208 9.79 12.21 -6.57
C ILE A 208 8.72 11.38 -5.85
N ILE A 209 8.48 11.63 -4.56
CA ILE A 209 7.47 10.87 -3.78
C ILE A 209 6.09 10.97 -4.44
N SER A 210 5.71 12.16 -4.92
CA SER A 210 4.38 12.46 -5.46
C SER A 210 4.11 11.84 -6.83
N HIS A 211 5.14 11.62 -7.66
CA HIS A 211 4.99 11.13 -9.03
C HIS A 211 5.39 9.67 -9.23
N ASP A 212 6.29 9.15 -8.41
CA ASP A 212 6.75 7.77 -8.50
C ASP A 212 5.57 6.81 -8.20
N PRO A 213 5.32 5.76 -9.04
CA PRO A 213 4.11 4.93 -9.00
C PRO A 213 3.69 4.39 -7.64
N ASP A 214 4.58 4.38 -6.66
CA ASP A 214 4.51 3.51 -5.49
C ASP A 214 4.49 4.28 -4.18
N THR A 215 5.13 5.45 -4.18
CA THR A 215 4.99 6.47 -3.14
C THR A 215 3.96 7.54 -3.49
N ARG A 216 3.43 7.61 -4.73
CA ARG A 216 2.36 8.57 -5.11
C ARG A 216 1.06 8.46 -4.29
N ARG A 217 0.93 7.39 -3.48
CA ARG A 217 -0.18 7.19 -2.54
C ARG A 217 0.11 7.74 -1.14
N SER A 218 1.39 7.90 -0.79
CA SER A 218 1.84 8.47 0.47
C SER A 218 1.47 9.94 0.58
N LYS A 219 0.96 10.34 1.75
CA LYS A 219 0.76 11.75 2.07
C LYS A 219 2.05 12.41 2.50
N THR A 220 2.23 13.68 2.16
CA THR A 220 3.47 14.42 2.43
C THR A 220 3.22 15.68 3.26
N ILE A 221 3.92 15.81 4.38
CA ILE A 221 3.96 17.05 5.20
C ILE A 221 5.39 17.57 5.18
N VAL A 222 5.59 18.83 4.79
CA VAL A 222 6.89 19.51 4.92
C VAL A 222 6.88 20.40 6.16
N ILE A 223 7.95 20.33 6.95
CA ILE A 223 8.17 21.10 8.20
C ILE A 223 9.39 22.00 8.01
N SER A 224 9.31 23.30 8.29
CA SER A 224 10.43 24.24 8.12
C SER A 224 10.46 25.34 9.20
N ASP A 225 11.58 26.04 9.33
CA ASP A 225 11.66 27.33 10.04
C ASP A 225 11.30 28.53 9.13
N ASP A 226 11.30 28.36 7.81
CA ASP A 226 11.01 29.41 6.82
C ASP A 226 9.61 29.24 6.21
N ASP A 227 8.71 30.23 6.40
CA ASP A 227 7.37 30.22 5.80
C ASP A 227 7.38 30.45 4.28
N GLY A 228 8.45 31.06 3.75
CA GLY A 228 8.59 31.43 2.33
C GLY A 228 8.57 30.23 1.38
N LEU A 229 9.06 29.07 1.84
CA LEU A 229 9.10 27.84 1.03
C LEU A 229 7.74 27.13 0.88
N ARG A 230 6.67 27.56 1.58
CA ARG A 230 5.33 26.93 1.48
C ARG A 230 4.86 26.80 0.05
N ALA A 231 4.99 27.87 -0.74
CA ALA A 231 4.47 27.91 -2.11
C ALA A 231 5.18 26.90 -3.03
N ASP A 232 6.48 26.67 -2.83
CA ASP A 232 7.26 25.75 -3.65
C ASP A 232 7.11 24.30 -3.19
N ALA A 233 6.97 24.05 -1.88
CA ALA A 233 6.59 22.75 -1.34
C ALA A 233 5.25 22.23 -1.91
N LEU A 234 4.21 23.07 -1.90
CA LEU A 234 2.90 22.70 -2.45
C LEU A 234 2.93 22.51 -3.98
N ARG A 235 3.79 23.25 -4.71
CA ARG A 235 3.99 23.05 -6.17
C ARG A 235 4.71 21.75 -6.49
N ALA A 236 5.68 21.34 -5.66
CA ALA A 236 6.39 20.07 -5.80
C ALA A 236 5.48 18.86 -5.52
N GLY A 237 4.30 19.08 -4.91
CA GLY A 237 3.31 18.03 -4.66
C GLY A 237 3.00 17.77 -3.19
N ALA A 238 3.56 18.57 -2.26
CA ALA A 238 3.29 18.42 -0.83
C ALA A 238 1.78 18.50 -0.53
N ASP A 239 1.24 17.58 0.29
CA ASP A 239 -0.15 17.66 0.74
C ASP A 239 -0.36 18.72 1.83
N GLU A 240 0.68 19.06 2.62
CA GLU A 240 0.62 20.10 3.66
C GLU A 240 2.00 20.71 4.04
N TYR A 241 1.97 21.91 4.64
CA TYR A 241 3.16 22.64 5.09
C TYR A 241 3.02 23.24 6.50
N VAL A 242 3.97 22.93 7.39
CA VAL A 242 3.98 23.32 8.82
C VAL A 242 5.25 24.12 9.15
N VAL A 243 5.11 25.19 9.95
CA VAL A 243 6.23 26.00 10.43
C VAL A 243 6.59 25.60 11.87
N ARG A 244 7.88 25.62 12.20
CA ARG A 244 8.41 25.36 13.55
C ARG A 244 8.16 26.56 14.48
N PRO A 245 8.02 26.34 15.81
CA PRO A 245 8.02 25.04 16.49
C PRO A 245 6.70 24.29 16.28
N VAL A 246 6.75 22.97 16.21
CA VAL A 246 5.60 22.15 15.82
C VAL A 246 4.67 21.95 17.01
N ASP A 247 3.43 22.41 16.89
CA ASP A 247 2.39 22.09 17.86
C ASP A 247 1.93 20.63 17.71
N SER A 248 1.91 19.88 18.81
CA SER A 248 1.61 18.45 18.78
C SER A 248 0.16 18.14 18.43
N ASP A 249 -0.79 18.96 18.85
CA ASP A 249 -2.22 18.73 18.60
C ASP A 249 -2.61 19.16 17.20
N GLN A 250 -2.04 20.27 16.70
CA GLN A 250 -2.15 20.67 15.30
C GLN A 250 -1.55 19.60 14.36
N LEU A 251 -0.38 19.04 14.69
CA LEU A 251 0.21 17.95 13.88
C LEU A 251 -0.66 16.70 13.93
N ARG A 252 -1.14 16.28 15.11
CA ARG A 252 -2.08 15.14 15.26
C ARG A 252 -3.34 15.31 14.41
N ALA A 253 -3.98 16.48 14.49
CA ALA A 253 -5.18 16.79 13.72
C ALA A 253 -4.91 16.80 12.20
N THR A 254 -3.76 17.35 11.79
CA THR A 254 -3.32 17.38 10.40
C THR A 254 -3.08 15.99 9.84
N CYS A 255 -2.36 15.13 10.57
CA CYS A 255 -2.14 13.74 10.19
C CYS A 255 -3.46 12.97 10.08
N LYS A 256 -4.35 13.10 11.08
CA LYS A 256 -5.67 12.48 11.07
C LYS A 256 -6.48 12.90 9.83
N ARG A 257 -6.50 14.20 9.52
CA ARG A 257 -7.16 14.72 8.31
C ARG A 257 -6.55 14.15 7.04
N LEU A 258 -5.23 14.28 6.83
CA LEU A 258 -4.58 13.83 5.59
C LEU A 258 -4.74 12.33 5.33
N ILE A 259 -4.72 11.53 6.39
CA ILE A 259 -4.90 10.07 6.31
C ILE A 259 -6.38 9.71 6.07
N GLN A 260 -7.33 10.46 6.64
CA GLN A 260 -8.76 10.33 6.28
C GLN A 260 -9.01 10.77 4.83
N ASP A 261 -8.39 11.86 4.38
CA ASP A 261 -8.44 12.38 3.01
C ASP A 261 -7.73 11.45 1.99
N ALA A 262 -6.75 10.65 2.43
CA ALA A 262 -6.12 9.62 1.59
C ALA A 262 -7.12 8.53 1.18
N GLY A 263 -8.07 8.17 2.07
CA GLY A 263 -9.22 7.33 1.74
C GLY A 263 -10.29 8.02 0.88
N ALA A 264 -10.24 9.34 0.73
CA ALA A 264 -11.24 10.13 0.01
C ALA A 264 -10.85 10.51 -1.44
N ARG A 265 -9.66 10.12 -1.92
CA ARG A 265 -9.19 10.47 -3.28
C ARG A 265 -9.92 9.74 -4.42
N GLU A 266 -10.86 8.85 -4.11
CA GLU A 266 -11.84 8.27 -5.04
C GLU A 266 -13.30 8.49 -4.58
N SER A 267 -13.82 9.72 -4.72
CA SER A 267 -15.29 9.90 -4.72
C SER A 267 -15.88 9.39 -6.03
N ARG A 268 -16.06 8.06 -6.12
CA ARG A 268 -16.63 7.34 -7.27
C ARG A 268 -17.93 8.01 -7.73
N ARG A 269 -18.15 8.10 -9.04
CA ARG A 269 -19.22 8.93 -9.60
C ARG A 269 -20.50 8.13 -9.78
N VAL A 270 -21.55 8.47 -9.05
CA VAL A 270 -22.87 7.85 -9.20
C VAL A 270 -23.84 8.83 -9.87
N LEU A 271 -24.47 8.39 -10.95
CA LEU A 271 -25.56 9.14 -11.60
C LEU A 271 -26.90 8.53 -11.18
N VAL A 272 -27.78 9.34 -10.57
CA VAL A 272 -29.13 8.94 -10.16
C VAL A 272 -30.15 9.48 -11.14
N ILE A 273 -30.91 8.61 -11.79
CA ILE A 273 -31.93 8.97 -12.78
C ILE A 273 -33.28 8.44 -12.29
N ASP A 274 -34.17 9.36 -11.94
CA ASP A 274 -35.50 9.08 -11.38
C ASP A 274 -36.34 10.35 -11.61
N ASP A 275 -37.63 10.24 -11.95
CA ASP A 275 -38.47 11.42 -12.22
C ASP A 275 -38.92 12.11 -10.92
N HIS A 276 -39.02 11.38 -9.80
CA HIS A 276 -39.39 11.89 -8.49
C HIS A 276 -38.21 12.59 -7.80
N LYS A 277 -38.39 13.87 -7.45
CA LYS A 277 -37.33 14.70 -6.83
C LYS A 277 -36.90 14.14 -5.48
N GLU A 278 -37.85 13.58 -4.74
CA GLU A 278 -37.71 13.03 -3.40
C GLU A 278 -36.74 11.85 -3.41
N ILE A 279 -36.88 10.93 -4.38
CA ILE A 279 -35.99 9.78 -4.55
C ILE A 279 -34.58 10.26 -4.94
N ARG A 280 -34.46 11.19 -5.88
CA ARG A 280 -33.15 11.79 -6.25
C ARG A 280 -32.45 12.42 -5.05
N THR A 281 -33.17 13.11 -4.17
CA THR A 281 -32.62 13.71 -2.93
C THR A 281 -32.22 12.64 -1.91
N ILE A 282 -33.03 11.60 -1.70
CA ILE A 282 -32.73 10.51 -0.75
C ILE A 282 -31.49 9.72 -1.21
N CYS A 283 -31.45 9.27 -2.46
CA CYS A 283 -30.29 8.55 -3.01
C CYS A 283 -29.02 9.41 -2.92
N ARG A 284 -29.11 10.70 -3.26
CA ARG A 284 -27.99 11.64 -3.16
C ARG A 284 -27.48 11.74 -1.73
N GLY A 285 -28.35 11.99 -0.75
CA GLY A 285 -27.95 12.11 0.66
C GLY A 285 -27.27 10.85 1.21
N ILE A 286 -27.79 9.67 0.88
CA ILE A 286 -27.19 8.38 1.29
C ILE A 286 -25.80 8.18 0.68
N LEU A 287 -25.66 8.48 -0.62
CA LEU A 287 -24.43 8.24 -1.37
C LEU A 287 -23.34 9.28 -1.07
N GLU A 288 -23.68 10.57 -0.99
CA GLU A 288 -22.74 11.64 -0.61
C GLU A 288 -22.23 11.45 0.83
N ALA A 289 -23.08 11.01 1.76
CA ALA A 289 -22.66 10.65 3.12
C ALA A 289 -21.73 9.43 3.17
N ALA A 290 -21.78 8.56 2.15
CA ALA A 290 -20.86 7.43 1.97
C ALA A 290 -19.64 7.77 1.09
N GLY A 291 -19.39 9.06 0.79
CA GLY A 291 -18.21 9.54 0.06
C GLY A 291 -18.32 9.54 -1.47
N TYR A 292 -19.47 9.14 -2.04
CA TYR A 292 -19.66 9.16 -3.49
C TYR A 292 -19.88 10.57 -4.04
N ARG A 293 -19.37 10.84 -5.25
CA ARG A 293 -19.70 12.06 -5.98
C ARG A 293 -20.98 11.83 -6.78
N VAL A 294 -22.06 12.53 -6.44
CA VAL A 294 -23.37 12.27 -7.04
C VAL A 294 -23.78 13.37 -8.02
N ARG A 295 -24.31 12.97 -9.17
CA ARG A 295 -25.19 13.82 -9.99
C ARG A 295 -26.56 13.17 -10.11
N SER A 296 -27.57 13.94 -10.46
CA SER A 296 -28.88 13.37 -10.76
C SER A 296 -29.60 14.06 -11.91
N ALA A 297 -30.41 13.28 -12.62
CA ALA A 297 -31.18 13.68 -13.79
C ALA A 297 -32.65 13.25 -13.62
N GLN A 298 -33.57 13.99 -14.23
CA GLN A 298 -35.02 13.84 -13.99
C GLN A 298 -35.75 13.01 -15.06
N SER A 299 -35.03 12.50 -16.05
CA SER A 299 -35.57 11.68 -17.14
C SER A 299 -34.44 10.90 -17.82
N GLY A 300 -34.75 9.80 -18.50
CA GLY A 300 -33.74 9.05 -19.25
C GLY A 300 -33.02 9.90 -20.32
N ALA A 301 -33.72 10.85 -20.96
CA ALA A 301 -33.13 11.76 -21.94
C ALA A 301 -32.10 12.71 -21.32
N SER A 302 -32.42 13.34 -20.17
CA SER A 302 -31.45 14.17 -19.44
C SER A 302 -30.32 13.34 -18.82
N GLY A 303 -30.61 12.10 -18.41
CA GLY A 303 -29.64 11.11 -17.94
C GLY A 303 -28.58 10.76 -18.99
N LEU A 304 -28.95 10.58 -20.26
CA LEU A 304 -28.00 10.35 -21.35
C LEU A 304 -27.02 11.53 -21.55
N ILE A 305 -27.51 12.76 -21.43
CA ILE A 305 -26.67 13.97 -21.57
C ILE A 305 -25.69 14.08 -20.41
N GLU A 306 -26.19 13.92 -19.17
CA GLU A 306 -25.34 13.94 -17.97
C GLU A 306 -24.31 12.81 -17.97
N ALA A 307 -24.68 11.59 -18.36
CA ALA A 307 -23.77 10.44 -18.35
C ALA A 307 -22.53 10.65 -19.24
N ARG A 308 -22.70 11.24 -20.44
CA ARG A 308 -21.58 11.54 -21.36
C ARG A 308 -20.56 12.52 -20.78
N GLY A 309 -21.04 13.58 -20.12
CA GLY A 309 -20.19 14.63 -19.54
C GLY A 309 -19.63 14.26 -18.17
N PHE A 310 -20.43 13.62 -17.33
CA PHE A 310 -20.05 13.24 -15.96
C PHE A 310 -19.18 11.96 -15.94
N ARG A 311 -19.39 11.05 -16.90
CA ARG A 311 -18.79 9.71 -16.98
C ARG A 311 -18.95 8.92 -15.67
N PRO A 312 -20.18 8.55 -15.29
CA PRO A 312 -20.44 7.86 -14.03
C PRO A 312 -19.80 6.47 -14.00
N ASP A 313 -19.33 6.09 -12.81
CA ASP A 313 -18.85 4.77 -12.48
C ASP A 313 -19.99 3.78 -12.23
N LEU A 314 -21.17 4.28 -11.85
CA LEU A 314 -22.41 3.52 -11.72
C LEU A 314 -23.64 4.40 -12.01
N ILE A 315 -24.68 3.80 -12.62
CA ILE A 315 -25.97 4.45 -12.86
C ILE A 315 -27.04 3.76 -12.01
N LEU A 316 -27.74 4.55 -11.17
CA LEU A 316 -29.01 4.17 -10.55
C LEU A 316 -30.14 4.70 -11.44
N LEU A 317 -31.02 3.81 -11.90
CA LEU A 317 -32.01 4.13 -12.94
C LEU A 317 -33.41 3.63 -12.53
N ASP A 318 -34.36 4.54 -12.41
CA ASP A 318 -35.76 4.17 -12.22
C ASP A 318 -36.31 3.42 -13.43
N VAL A 319 -37.13 2.40 -13.17
CA VAL A 319 -37.86 1.64 -14.19
C VAL A 319 -39.01 2.49 -14.76
N ASN A 320 -39.76 3.17 -13.89
CA ASN A 320 -41.06 3.74 -14.21
C ASN A 320 -41.02 5.27 -14.41
N MET A 321 -40.34 5.72 -15.47
CA MET A 321 -40.26 7.14 -15.83
C MET A 321 -41.20 7.52 -16.99
N PRO A 322 -41.74 8.76 -17.02
CA PRO A 322 -42.45 9.32 -18.16
C PRO A 322 -41.58 9.46 -19.42
N GLU A 323 -42.24 9.46 -20.58
CA GLU A 323 -41.67 9.61 -21.95
C GLU A 323 -40.72 8.50 -22.39
N LEU A 324 -39.70 8.17 -21.58
CA LEU A 324 -38.67 7.17 -21.86
C LEU A 324 -38.51 6.28 -20.63
N ASP A 325 -39.01 5.04 -20.72
CA ASP A 325 -38.94 4.07 -19.63
C ASP A 325 -37.47 3.69 -19.30
N GLY A 326 -37.24 3.17 -18.09
CA GLY A 326 -35.90 2.82 -17.63
C GLY A 326 -35.22 1.75 -18.50
N PHE A 327 -35.98 0.83 -19.09
CA PHE A 327 -35.43 -0.23 -19.93
C PHE A 327 -35.00 0.30 -21.31
N GLU A 328 -35.75 1.25 -21.87
CA GLU A 328 -35.38 1.93 -23.11
C GLU A 328 -34.19 2.88 -22.87
N ALA A 329 -34.17 3.61 -21.74
CA ALA A 329 -33.01 4.40 -21.33
C ALA A 329 -31.76 3.52 -21.18
N ALA A 330 -31.85 2.37 -20.50
CA ALA A 330 -30.76 1.39 -20.39
C ALA A 330 -30.30 0.85 -21.75
N SER A 331 -31.24 0.56 -22.66
CA SER A 331 -30.92 0.11 -24.03
C SER A 331 -30.14 1.19 -24.80
N ARG A 332 -30.50 2.47 -24.63
CA ARG A 332 -29.77 3.61 -25.20
C ARG A 332 -28.39 3.83 -24.55
N PHE A 333 -28.25 3.61 -23.23
CA PHE A 333 -26.94 3.62 -22.57
C PHE A 333 -26.02 2.50 -23.09
N ARG A 334 -26.54 1.28 -23.27
CA ARG A 334 -25.80 0.14 -23.84
C ARG A 334 -25.39 0.37 -25.31
N ALA A 335 -26.14 1.18 -26.06
CA ALA A 335 -25.80 1.57 -27.42
C ALA A 335 -24.77 2.73 -27.53
N ASP A 336 -24.44 3.40 -26.42
CA ASP A 336 -23.49 4.52 -26.41
C ASP A 336 -22.09 4.06 -25.96
N PRO A 337 -21.07 4.06 -26.84
CA PRO A 337 -19.73 3.56 -26.51
C PRO A 337 -19.06 4.25 -25.32
N SER A 338 -19.48 5.46 -24.95
CA SER A 338 -18.87 6.20 -23.84
C SER A 338 -19.31 5.71 -22.45
N VAL A 339 -20.43 4.98 -22.37
CA VAL A 339 -21.08 4.52 -21.12
C VAL A 339 -21.67 3.11 -21.21
N ALA A 340 -21.50 2.40 -22.33
CA ALA A 340 -22.03 1.04 -22.54
C ALA A 340 -21.60 0.04 -21.46
N MET A 341 -20.37 0.17 -20.94
CA MET A 341 -19.81 -0.69 -19.88
C MET A 341 -20.12 -0.22 -18.46
N THR A 342 -20.79 0.93 -18.27
CA THR A 342 -21.14 1.41 -16.93
C THR A 342 -22.23 0.49 -16.33
N PRO A 343 -22.05 -0.05 -15.10
CA PRO A 343 -23.05 -0.87 -14.44
C PRO A 343 -24.33 -0.07 -14.19
N ILE A 344 -25.47 -0.72 -14.44
CA ILE A 344 -26.81 -0.15 -14.22
C ILE A 344 -27.50 -0.99 -13.15
N ILE A 345 -27.96 -0.32 -12.10
CA ILE A 345 -28.84 -0.87 -11.07
C ILE A 345 -30.21 -0.22 -11.24
N PHE A 346 -31.24 -1.05 -11.40
CA PHE A 346 -32.62 -0.57 -11.55
C PHE A 346 -33.27 -0.26 -10.19
N LEU A 347 -34.01 0.84 -10.09
CA LEU A 347 -34.91 1.12 -8.97
C LEU A 347 -36.34 0.75 -9.39
N SER A 348 -36.97 -0.19 -8.69
CA SER A 348 -38.28 -0.75 -9.08
C SER A 348 -39.30 -0.67 -7.94
N ALA A 349 -40.58 -0.51 -8.26
CA ALA A 349 -41.65 -0.77 -7.28
C ALA A 349 -41.73 -2.28 -6.93
N ARG A 350 -42.47 -2.63 -5.87
CA ARG A 350 -42.75 -4.04 -5.54
C ARG A 350 -43.74 -4.66 -6.53
N ASP A 351 -43.38 -5.87 -6.95
CA ASP A 351 -44.23 -6.90 -7.57
C ASP A 351 -44.56 -6.83 -9.07
N GLU A 352 -43.53 -6.74 -9.91
CA GLU A 352 -43.62 -7.25 -11.30
C GLU A 352 -42.54 -8.29 -11.59
N THR A 353 -42.94 -9.57 -11.68
CA THR A 353 -42.06 -10.67 -12.11
C THR A 353 -41.55 -10.47 -13.55
N ARG A 354 -42.27 -9.68 -14.36
CA ARG A 354 -41.92 -9.32 -15.75
C ARG A 354 -40.69 -8.42 -15.83
N ASP A 355 -40.56 -7.45 -14.94
CA ASP A 355 -39.46 -6.49 -14.97
C ASP A 355 -38.11 -7.12 -14.66
N LYS A 356 -38.08 -8.10 -13.75
CA LYS A 356 -36.87 -8.90 -13.49
C LYS A 356 -36.41 -9.62 -14.77
N VAL A 357 -37.34 -10.19 -15.55
CA VAL A 357 -37.02 -10.89 -16.81
C VAL A 357 -36.58 -9.92 -17.92
N ARG A 358 -37.14 -8.70 -17.98
CA ARG A 358 -36.67 -7.65 -18.90
C ARG A 358 -35.28 -7.15 -18.52
N ALA A 359 -35.03 -6.88 -17.24
CA ALA A 359 -33.74 -6.44 -16.71
C ALA A 359 -32.60 -7.41 -17.06
N PHE A 360 -32.77 -8.71 -16.80
CA PHE A 360 -31.76 -9.72 -17.15
C PHE A 360 -31.46 -9.80 -18.65
N ARG A 361 -32.46 -9.58 -19.53
CA ARG A 361 -32.28 -9.60 -20.99
C ARG A 361 -31.51 -8.39 -21.54
N ILE A 362 -31.50 -7.27 -20.82
CA ILE A 362 -30.82 -6.02 -21.22
C ILE A 362 -29.40 -5.94 -20.60
N GLY A 363 -29.00 -6.94 -19.81
CA GLY A 363 -27.70 -6.93 -19.12
C GLY A 363 -27.68 -5.94 -17.95
N ALA A 364 -28.76 -5.89 -17.18
CA ALA A 364 -28.77 -5.26 -15.86
C ALA A 364 -27.80 -5.99 -14.91
N GLN A 365 -27.04 -5.24 -14.10
CA GLN A 365 -26.21 -5.85 -13.07
C GLN A 365 -27.05 -6.29 -11.85
N ASP A 366 -28.01 -5.47 -11.43
CA ASP A 366 -28.86 -5.73 -10.26
C ASP A 366 -30.14 -4.86 -10.27
N TYR A 367 -31.01 -5.06 -9.27
CA TYR A 367 -32.15 -4.17 -8.98
C TYR A 367 -32.33 -3.95 -7.48
N VAL A 368 -32.86 -2.79 -7.12
CA VAL A 368 -33.21 -2.37 -5.76
C VAL A 368 -34.70 -2.02 -5.73
N VAL A 369 -35.39 -2.47 -4.70
CA VAL A 369 -36.85 -2.33 -4.59
C VAL A 369 -37.19 -1.10 -3.74
N LYS A 370 -38.01 -0.20 -4.27
CA LYS A 370 -38.59 0.95 -3.55
C LYS A 370 -39.72 0.47 -2.61
N PRO A 371 -39.77 0.90 -1.33
CA PRO A 371 -38.75 1.67 -0.62
C PRO A 371 -37.57 0.79 -0.16
N PHE A 372 -36.36 1.32 -0.30
CA PHE A 372 -35.11 0.69 0.14
C PHE A 372 -34.53 1.39 1.36
N ASN A 373 -33.69 0.68 2.13
CA ASN A 373 -32.89 1.29 3.21
C ASN A 373 -31.48 1.65 2.71
N SER A 374 -30.77 2.48 3.48
CA SER A 374 -29.43 2.96 3.13
C SER A 374 -28.40 1.83 3.00
N THR A 375 -28.41 0.87 3.94
CA THR A 375 -27.49 -0.28 3.95
C THR A 375 -27.66 -1.14 2.70
N GLU A 376 -28.89 -1.46 2.30
CA GLU A 376 -29.18 -2.23 1.10
C GLU A 376 -28.74 -1.51 -0.18
N LEU A 377 -29.03 -0.21 -0.30
CA LEU A 377 -28.60 0.59 -1.46
C LEU A 377 -27.07 0.62 -1.57
N LEU A 378 -26.36 0.89 -0.47
CA LEU A 378 -24.90 0.97 -0.45
C LEU A 378 -24.25 -0.38 -0.75
N LEU A 379 -24.72 -1.49 -0.16
CA LEU A 379 -24.21 -2.83 -0.47
C LEU A 379 -24.34 -3.17 -1.96
N ARG A 380 -25.46 -2.81 -2.59
CA ARG A 380 -25.71 -3.06 -4.02
C ARG A 380 -24.79 -2.22 -4.91
N VAL A 381 -24.64 -0.93 -4.59
CA VAL A 381 -23.74 -0.01 -5.30
C VAL A 381 -22.28 -0.45 -5.19
N ASN A 382 -21.79 -0.75 -3.98
CA ASN A 382 -20.42 -1.22 -3.75
C ASN A 382 -20.12 -2.49 -4.56
N ASN A 383 -20.97 -3.54 -4.41
CA ASN A 383 -20.78 -4.82 -5.11
C ASN A 383 -20.74 -4.68 -6.64
N ALA A 384 -21.56 -3.79 -7.21
CA ALA A 384 -21.59 -3.56 -8.65
C ALA A 384 -20.34 -2.81 -9.17
N ILE A 385 -19.80 -1.89 -8.36
CA ILE A 385 -18.55 -1.18 -8.68
C ILE A 385 -17.35 -2.12 -8.53
N ASP A 386 -17.21 -2.82 -7.40
CA ASP A 386 -16.13 -3.78 -7.16
C ASP A 386 -16.06 -4.85 -8.26
N ARG A 387 -17.22 -5.33 -8.71
CA ARG A 387 -17.31 -6.30 -9.79
C ARG A 387 -16.87 -5.71 -11.14
N ARG A 388 -17.29 -4.50 -11.47
CA ARG A 388 -16.86 -3.80 -12.69
C ARG A 388 -15.34 -3.65 -12.71
N ASP A 389 -14.75 -3.26 -11.59
CA ASP A 389 -13.30 -3.04 -11.50
C ASP A 389 -12.52 -4.36 -11.63
N ARG A 390 -13.03 -5.47 -11.08
CA ARG A 390 -12.48 -6.82 -11.32
C ARG A 390 -12.62 -7.29 -12.77
N GLU A 391 -13.72 -6.94 -13.45
CA GLU A 391 -13.99 -7.31 -14.85
C GLU A 391 -13.17 -6.44 -15.84
N LEU A 392 -12.90 -5.17 -15.52
CA LEU A 392 -12.02 -4.27 -16.30
C LEU A 392 -10.53 -4.49 -16.00
N GLY A 393 -10.20 -4.90 -14.77
CA GLY A 393 -8.83 -5.08 -14.29
C GLY A 393 -8.22 -6.46 -14.55
N ALA A 394 -8.87 -7.35 -15.31
CA ALA A 394 -8.34 -8.67 -15.66
C ALA A 394 -7.89 -8.74 -17.13
N SER A 395 -6.77 -9.41 -17.40
CA SER A 395 -6.27 -9.60 -18.77
C SER A 395 -7.26 -10.41 -19.62
N PRO A 396 -7.71 -9.92 -20.80
CA PRO A 396 -8.71 -10.58 -21.62
C PRO A 396 -8.32 -12.01 -22.05
N THR A 397 -7.03 -12.24 -22.30
CA THR A 397 -6.52 -13.49 -22.88
C THR A 397 -6.35 -14.59 -21.82
N THR A 398 -5.90 -14.25 -20.60
CA THR A 398 -5.51 -15.21 -19.55
C THR A 398 -6.48 -15.25 -18.36
N ARG A 399 -7.35 -14.24 -18.24
CA ARG A 399 -8.22 -13.98 -17.08
C ARG A 399 -7.45 -13.90 -15.75
N LEU A 400 -6.19 -13.48 -15.82
CA LEU A 400 -5.38 -13.16 -14.65
C LEU A 400 -5.58 -11.69 -14.26
N PRO A 401 -5.43 -11.32 -12.98
CA PRO A 401 -5.24 -9.95 -12.52
C PRO A 401 -4.28 -9.15 -13.42
N GLY A 402 -4.70 -7.95 -13.84
CA GLY A 402 -3.96 -7.05 -14.72
C GLY A 402 -3.14 -6.00 -13.95
N ALA A 403 -2.57 -5.04 -14.69
CA ALA A 403 -1.58 -4.08 -14.19
C ALA A 403 -1.94 -3.39 -12.85
N GLU A 404 -3.17 -2.92 -12.68
CA GLU A 404 -3.59 -2.25 -11.43
C GLU A 404 -3.65 -3.20 -10.23
N ALA A 405 -4.15 -4.43 -10.44
CA ALA A 405 -4.17 -5.45 -9.40
C ALA A 405 -2.75 -5.94 -9.05
N ILE A 406 -1.85 -6.00 -10.04
CA ILE A 406 -0.42 -6.28 -9.85
C ILE A 406 0.25 -5.17 -9.03
N GLU A 407 0.01 -3.89 -9.35
CA GLU A 407 0.54 -2.74 -8.61
C GLU A 407 0.02 -2.75 -7.15
N ASN A 408 -1.27 -3.05 -6.94
CA ASN A 408 -1.88 -3.16 -5.63
C ASN A 408 -1.29 -4.31 -4.81
N GLU A 409 -1.16 -5.51 -5.38
CA GLU A 409 -0.57 -6.67 -4.71
C GLU A 409 0.89 -6.41 -4.32
N ILE A 410 1.72 -6.00 -5.29
CA ILE A 410 3.15 -5.77 -5.03
C ILE A 410 3.30 -4.69 -3.96
N ARG A 411 2.54 -3.59 -4.01
CA ARG A 411 2.57 -2.58 -2.95
C ARG A 411 2.16 -3.18 -1.59
N GLY A 412 1.06 -3.94 -1.52
CA GLY A 412 0.62 -4.59 -0.28
C GLY A 412 1.67 -5.55 0.31
N ARG A 413 2.44 -6.25 -0.54
CA ARG A 413 3.55 -7.13 -0.12
C ARG A 413 4.79 -6.36 0.31
N LEU A 414 5.09 -5.24 -0.34
CA LEU A 414 6.16 -4.32 0.06
C LEU A 414 5.85 -3.70 1.43
N GLU A 415 4.58 -3.31 1.67
CA GLU A 415 4.05 -2.76 2.92
C GLU A 415 4.00 -3.79 4.06
N ALA A 416 3.42 -4.97 3.83
CA ALA A 416 3.29 -6.04 4.82
C ALA A 416 4.63 -6.66 5.22
N GLY A 417 5.62 -6.61 4.32
CA GLY A 417 6.93 -7.21 4.52
C GLY A 417 6.91 -8.74 4.42
N GLY A 418 7.86 -9.38 5.11
CA GLY A 418 8.12 -10.81 4.96
C GLY A 418 8.99 -11.13 3.74
N ASP A 419 8.95 -12.40 3.36
CA ASP A 419 9.81 -13.06 2.37
C ASP A 419 9.19 -13.06 0.96
N ALA A 420 8.46 -12.00 0.60
CA ALA A 420 7.88 -11.90 -0.73
C ALA A 420 8.96 -11.83 -1.82
N VAL A 421 8.76 -12.55 -2.91
CA VAL A 421 9.60 -12.49 -4.12
C VAL A 421 8.74 -12.11 -5.30
N PHE A 422 9.13 -11.04 -5.98
CA PHE A 422 8.44 -10.48 -7.13
C PHE A 422 9.08 -11.04 -8.41
N CYS A 423 8.38 -11.96 -9.06
CA CYS A 423 8.87 -12.63 -10.25
C CYS A 423 8.23 -12.04 -11.51
N TYR A 424 9.05 -11.38 -12.33
CA TYR A 424 8.66 -10.87 -13.64
C TYR A 424 9.11 -11.84 -14.72
N LEU A 425 8.17 -12.51 -15.37
CA LEU A 425 8.40 -13.48 -16.44
C LEU A 425 8.11 -12.85 -17.80
N ASP A 426 8.96 -13.17 -18.77
CA ASP A 426 8.92 -12.64 -20.13
C ASP A 426 9.15 -13.78 -21.13
N LEU A 427 8.34 -13.84 -22.19
CA LEU A 427 8.38 -14.88 -23.24
C LEU A 427 9.29 -14.46 -24.40
N ASP A 428 10.54 -14.92 -24.36
CA ASP A 428 11.52 -14.59 -25.38
C ASP A 428 11.11 -15.07 -26.77
N HIS A 429 11.24 -14.18 -27.76
CA HIS A 429 10.89 -14.43 -29.17
C HIS A 429 9.40 -14.70 -29.44
N LEU A 430 8.48 -14.38 -28.51
CA LEU A 430 7.03 -14.47 -28.75
C LEU A 430 6.58 -13.74 -30.03
N LYS A 431 7.14 -12.56 -30.31
CA LYS A 431 6.88 -11.85 -31.57
C LYS A 431 7.29 -12.65 -32.80
N ALA A 432 8.49 -13.22 -32.85
CA ALA A 432 8.94 -14.01 -34.01
C ALA A 432 8.07 -15.28 -34.19
N PHE A 433 7.65 -15.91 -33.08
CA PHE A 433 6.71 -17.03 -33.11
C PHE A 433 5.33 -16.61 -33.65
N ASN A 434 4.82 -15.46 -33.20
CA ASN A 434 3.58 -14.86 -33.69
C ASN A 434 3.63 -14.59 -35.19
N ASP A 435 4.71 -13.98 -35.66
CA ASP A 435 4.85 -13.57 -37.06
C ASP A 435 5.01 -14.80 -37.98
N TYR A 436 5.58 -15.91 -37.48
CA TYR A 436 5.73 -17.17 -38.22
C TYR A 436 4.51 -18.10 -38.18
N TYR A 437 3.77 -18.16 -37.06
CA TYR A 437 2.66 -19.11 -36.87
C TYR A 437 1.27 -18.48 -36.73
N GLY A 438 1.18 -17.15 -36.59
CA GLY A 438 -0.05 -16.37 -36.48
C GLY A 438 -0.60 -16.21 -35.05
N TYR A 439 -1.32 -15.10 -34.86
CA TYR A 439 -1.87 -14.64 -33.58
C TYR A 439 -2.60 -15.72 -32.78
N ALA A 440 -3.47 -16.51 -33.40
CA ALA A 440 -4.24 -17.55 -32.69
C ALA A 440 -3.35 -18.59 -31.96
N LYS A 441 -2.15 -18.86 -32.48
CA LYS A 441 -1.19 -19.78 -31.88
C LYS A 441 -0.33 -19.11 -30.81
N ALA A 442 0.06 -17.85 -31.01
CA ALA A 442 0.73 -17.06 -29.98
C ALA A 442 -0.18 -16.88 -28.74
N ASP A 443 -1.45 -16.57 -28.96
CA ASP A 443 -2.50 -16.51 -27.92
C ASP A 443 -2.65 -17.82 -27.14
N ALA A 444 -2.50 -18.96 -27.82
CA ALA A 444 -2.54 -20.27 -27.18
C ALA A 444 -1.31 -20.49 -26.27
N VAL A 445 -0.13 -20.02 -26.68
CA VAL A 445 1.08 -20.01 -25.85
C VAL A 445 0.89 -19.09 -24.63
N ILE A 446 0.42 -17.85 -24.81
CA ILE A 446 0.14 -16.91 -23.71
C ILE A 446 -0.83 -17.53 -22.68
N ARG A 447 -1.92 -18.18 -23.14
CA ARG A 447 -2.85 -18.91 -22.26
C ARG A 447 -2.19 -20.09 -21.57
N GLN A 448 -1.35 -20.85 -22.28
CA GLN A 448 -0.63 -21.98 -21.69
C GLN A 448 0.35 -21.52 -20.62
N THR A 449 1.09 -20.43 -20.84
CA THR A 449 1.99 -19.83 -19.84
C THR A 449 1.20 -19.40 -18.60
N GLY A 450 0.07 -18.69 -18.75
CA GLY A 450 -0.77 -18.30 -17.62
C GLY A 450 -1.34 -19.48 -16.82
N ASN A 451 -1.67 -20.59 -17.50
CA ASN A 451 -2.09 -21.83 -16.84
C ASN A 451 -0.92 -22.59 -16.19
N LEU A 452 0.26 -22.56 -16.81
CA LEU A 452 1.48 -23.17 -16.28
C LEU A 452 1.92 -22.47 -14.98
N ILE A 453 1.88 -21.13 -14.93
CA ILE A 453 2.17 -20.39 -13.70
C ILE A 453 1.16 -20.77 -12.60
N ARG A 454 -0.14 -20.86 -12.90
CA ARG A 454 -1.15 -21.36 -11.94
C ARG A 454 -0.83 -22.78 -11.44
N GLN A 455 -0.37 -23.67 -12.31
CA GLN A 455 -0.04 -25.04 -11.94
C GLN A 455 1.21 -25.11 -11.06
N ILE A 456 2.32 -24.49 -11.47
CA ILE A 456 3.58 -24.54 -10.71
C ILE A 456 3.43 -23.85 -9.35
N VAL A 457 2.71 -22.73 -9.28
CA VAL A 457 2.39 -22.07 -7.99
C VAL A 457 1.47 -22.94 -7.11
N ALA A 458 0.55 -23.72 -7.68
CA ALA A 458 -0.26 -24.66 -6.90
C ALA A 458 0.50 -25.93 -6.45
N GLU A 459 1.58 -26.30 -7.16
CA GLU A 459 2.42 -27.47 -6.85
C GLU A 459 3.56 -27.16 -5.88
N HIS A 460 4.17 -25.97 -5.99
CA HIS A 460 5.38 -25.57 -5.28
C HIS A 460 5.23 -24.31 -4.41
N GLY A 461 4.22 -23.49 -4.66
CA GLY A 461 3.93 -22.25 -3.94
C GLY A 461 2.89 -22.44 -2.83
N THR A 462 2.21 -21.35 -2.47
CA THR A 462 1.25 -21.32 -1.35
C THR A 462 -0.12 -20.77 -1.75
N ALA A 463 -1.13 -21.01 -0.90
CA ALA A 463 -2.46 -20.40 -1.07
C ALA A 463 -2.47 -18.87 -0.89
N ALA A 464 -1.37 -18.28 -0.41
CA ALA A 464 -1.18 -16.84 -0.34
C ALA A 464 -0.58 -16.26 -1.62
N ASP A 465 -0.12 -17.05 -2.58
CA ASP A 465 0.63 -16.56 -3.74
C ASP A 465 -0.28 -15.86 -4.76
N PHE A 466 0.27 -14.86 -5.44
CA PHE A 466 -0.44 -14.05 -6.43
C PHE A 466 0.10 -14.28 -7.83
N ILE A 467 -0.79 -14.24 -8.82
CA ILE A 467 -0.44 -14.35 -10.24
C ILE A 467 -1.21 -13.28 -11.02
N GLY A 468 -0.50 -12.53 -11.86
CA GLY A 468 -1.04 -11.52 -12.75
C GLY A 468 -0.42 -11.59 -14.16
N HIS A 469 -1.03 -10.87 -15.10
CA HIS A 469 -0.58 -10.73 -16.48
C HIS A 469 -0.68 -9.26 -16.88
N ILE A 470 0.46 -8.63 -17.18
CA ILE A 470 0.50 -7.20 -17.52
C ILE A 470 -0.08 -7.00 -18.91
N ALA A 471 0.60 -7.56 -19.93
CA ALA A 471 0.18 -7.60 -21.32
C ALA A 471 1.08 -8.55 -22.11
N GLY A 472 0.57 -9.18 -23.17
CA GLY A 472 1.39 -9.92 -24.15
C GLY A 472 2.26 -11.01 -23.52
N ASP A 473 3.58 -10.82 -23.59
CA ASP A 473 4.65 -11.64 -23.04
C ASP A 473 4.98 -11.39 -21.56
N ASP A 474 4.55 -10.27 -20.96
CA ASP A 474 4.88 -9.87 -19.59
C ASP A 474 3.90 -10.42 -18.53
N PHE A 475 4.37 -11.35 -17.72
CA PHE A 475 3.67 -11.95 -16.58
C PHE A 475 4.33 -11.56 -15.25
N VAL A 476 3.53 -11.54 -14.19
CA VAL A 476 4.02 -11.33 -12.82
C VAL A 476 3.44 -12.39 -11.91
N PHE A 477 4.26 -12.94 -11.01
CA PHE A 477 3.77 -13.70 -9.87
C PHE A 477 4.54 -13.29 -8.61
N VAL A 478 3.87 -13.39 -7.46
CA VAL A 478 4.44 -13.07 -6.15
C VAL A 478 4.31 -14.29 -5.25
N THR A 479 5.44 -14.76 -4.77
CA THR A 479 5.60 -16.02 -4.02
C THR A 479 6.56 -15.79 -2.84
N SER A 480 6.96 -16.83 -2.09
CA SER A 480 7.83 -16.68 -0.91
C SER A 480 9.31 -16.96 -1.22
N GLU A 481 10.28 -16.56 -0.37
CA GLU A 481 11.71 -16.85 -0.62
C GLU A 481 12.00 -18.36 -0.60
N GLU A 482 11.29 -19.11 0.25
CA GLU A 482 11.35 -20.58 0.31
C GLU A 482 10.89 -21.24 -1.00
N THR A 483 9.91 -20.64 -1.67
CA THR A 483 9.24 -21.22 -2.86
C THR A 483 9.69 -20.59 -4.17
N ALA A 484 10.34 -19.42 -4.16
CA ALA A 484 10.71 -18.69 -5.37
C ALA A 484 11.64 -19.47 -6.28
N ASP A 485 12.68 -20.11 -5.74
CA ASP A 485 13.63 -20.87 -6.54
C ASP A 485 13.00 -22.16 -7.10
N SER A 486 12.11 -22.83 -6.36
CA SER A 486 11.39 -24.02 -6.86
C SER A 486 10.33 -23.67 -7.90
N VAL A 487 9.58 -22.57 -7.70
CA VAL A 487 8.61 -22.05 -8.66
C VAL A 487 9.30 -21.55 -9.93
N CYS A 488 10.41 -20.80 -9.84
CA CYS A 488 11.13 -20.31 -11.02
C CYS A 488 11.83 -21.43 -11.78
N THR A 489 12.47 -22.37 -11.08
CA THR A 489 13.10 -23.56 -11.69
C THR A 489 12.05 -24.44 -12.36
N GLY A 490 10.97 -24.78 -11.65
CA GLY A 490 9.85 -25.55 -12.18
C GLY A 490 9.17 -24.87 -13.37
N LEU A 491 9.05 -23.54 -13.37
CA LEU A 491 8.58 -22.78 -14.52
C LEU A 491 9.50 -22.91 -15.73
N CYS A 492 10.81 -22.68 -15.58
CA CYS A 492 11.78 -22.81 -16.67
C CYS A 492 11.80 -24.24 -17.25
N GLU A 493 11.98 -25.26 -16.40
CA GLU A 493 12.06 -26.66 -16.82
C GLU A 493 10.75 -27.14 -17.47
N ARG A 494 9.60 -26.81 -16.86
CA ARG A 494 8.30 -27.23 -17.38
C ARG A 494 7.91 -26.46 -18.63
N PHE A 495 8.31 -25.20 -18.75
CA PHE A 495 8.15 -24.43 -19.98
C PHE A 495 8.98 -25.04 -21.10
N ASP A 496 10.27 -25.31 -20.89
CA ASP A 496 11.17 -25.90 -21.88
C ASP A 496 10.76 -27.33 -22.30
N GLN A 497 10.10 -28.09 -21.41
CA GLN A 497 9.46 -29.36 -21.76
C GLN A 497 8.22 -29.17 -22.65
N LEU A 498 7.40 -28.13 -22.41
CA LEU A 498 6.10 -27.95 -23.07
C LEU A 498 6.21 -27.16 -24.40
N ILE A 499 7.05 -26.14 -24.45
CA ILE A 499 7.11 -25.20 -25.57
C ILE A 499 7.51 -25.85 -26.91
N PRO A 500 8.36 -26.91 -27.01
CA PRO A 500 8.70 -27.52 -28.29
C PRO A 500 7.53 -28.27 -28.96
N TYR A 501 6.46 -28.56 -28.23
CA TYR A 501 5.22 -29.12 -28.79
C TYR A 501 4.34 -28.07 -29.49
N TYR A 502 4.59 -26.77 -29.24
CA TYR A 502 3.98 -25.68 -29.98
C TYR A 502 4.70 -25.37 -31.31
N TYR A 503 5.79 -26.08 -31.63
CA TYR A 503 6.52 -25.96 -32.90
C TYR A 503 6.22 -27.16 -33.81
N ARG A 504 6.36 -26.99 -35.13
CA ARG A 504 6.35 -28.14 -36.07
C ARG A 504 7.62 -28.97 -35.86
N SER A 505 7.54 -30.29 -36.10
CA SER A 505 8.67 -31.20 -35.89
C SER A 505 9.96 -30.75 -36.60
N ALA A 506 9.87 -30.32 -37.86
CA ALA A 506 11.02 -29.83 -38.62
C ALA A 506 11.66 -28.55 -38.05
N ASP A 507 10.86 -27.66 -37.45
CA ASP A 507 11.37 -26.44 -36.82
C ASP A 507 12.03 -26.76 -35.46
N ARG A 508 11.50 -27.76 -34.74
CA ARG A 508 12.08 -28.30 -33.50
C ARG A 508 13.40 -29.04 -33.75
N GLU A 509 13.47 -29.90 -34.76
CA GLU A 509 14.68 -30.63 -35.15
C GLU A 509 15.81 -29.68 -35.59
N ARG A 510 15.46 -28.53 -36.18
CA ARG A 510 16.38 -27.47 -36.57
C ARG A 510 16.76 -26.53 -35.42
N GLY A 511 16.01 -26.56 -34.31
CA GLY A 511 16.24 -25.73 -33.12
C GLY A 511 15.89 -24.23 -33.25
N HIS A 512 15.32 -23.80 -34.39
CA HIS A 512 14.99 -22.40 -34.65
C HIS A 512 13.88 -22.25 -35.70
N ILE A 513 13.17 -21.12 -35.69
CA ILE A 513 12.29 -20.64 -36.76
C ILE A 513 12.96 -19.50 -37.53
N ARG A 514 12.53 -19.25 -38.77
CA ARG A 514 12.95 -18.09 -39.57
C ARG A 514 11.82 -17.09 -39.63
N ALA A 515 12.05 -15.88 -39.15
CA ALA A 515 11.07 -14.80 -39.19
C ALA A 515 11.74 -13.51 -39.66
N THR A 516 10.95 -12.62 -40.23
CA THR A 516 11.43 -11.30 -40.66
C THR A 516 11.59 -10.39 -39.44
N ASP A 517 12.74 -9.76 -39.30
CA ASP A 517 12.98 -8.81 -38.22
C ASP A 517 12.33 -7.44 -38.49
N ARG A 518 12.51 -6.48 -37.57
CA ARG A 518 11.93 -5.13 -37.68
C ARG A 518 12.49 -4.28 -38.83
N TYR A 519 13.50 -4.76 -39.55
CA TYR A 519 14.12 -4.09 -40.70
C TYR A 519 13.82 -4.82 -42.03
N GLY A 520 13.07 -5.92 -42.00
CA GLY A 520 12.74 -6.68 -43.21
C GLY A 520 13.76 -7.78 -43.56
N GLU A 521 14.75 -8.06 -42.71
CA GLU A 521 15.72 -9.13 -42.92
C GLU A 521 15.21 -10.46 -42.34
N GLU A 522 15.36 -11.57 -43.06
CA GLU A 522 15.15 -12.89 -42.45
C GLU A 522 16.25 -13.17 -41.41
N ARG A 523 15.83 -13.55 -40.21
CA ARG A 523 16.73 -13.99 -39.13
C ARG A 523 16.26 -15.30 -38.53
N GLU A 524 17.21 -16.08 -38.06
CA GLU A 524 16.98 -17.32 -37.32
C GLU A 524 16.75 -16.97 -35.84
N PHE A 525 15.56 -17.30 -35.33
CA PHE A 525 15.17 -17.12 -33.94
C PHE A 525 15.09 -18.50 -33.28
N PRO A 526 15.79 -18.74 -32.15
CA PRO A 526 15.75 -20.03 -31.47
C PRO A 526 14.34 -20.35 -30.96
N ILE A 527 14.12 -21.59 -30.51
CA ILE A 527 12.89 -21.95 -29.81
C ILE A 527 12.67 -20.99 -28.63
N MET A 528 11.44 -20.52 -28.49
CA MET A 528 10.99 -19.69 -27.38
C MET A 528 11.32 -20.30 -26.02
N ARG A 529 11.63 -19.43 -25.07
CA ARG A 529 12.07 -19.73 -23.71
C ARG A 529 11.48 -18.68 -22.76
N VAL A 530 11.59 -18.90 -21.45
CA VAL A 530 11.24 -17.91 -20.43
C VAL A 530 12.49 -17.23 -19.86
N SER A 531 12.41 -15.91 -19.73
CA SER A 531 13.37 -15.09 -18.99
C SER A 531 12.66 -14.53 -17.76
N ILE A 532 13.06 -14.94 -16.56
CA ILE A 532 12.42 -14.52 -15.31
C ILE A 532 13.38 -13.65 -14.47
N ALA A 533 12.92 -12.51 -13.97
CA ALA A 533 13.61 -11.79 -12.92
C ALA A 533 12.90 -12.04 -11.58
N ALA A 534 13.53 -12.81 -10.70
CA ALA A 534 13.02 -13.18 -9.38
C ALA A 534 13.65 -12.27 -8.32
N VAL A 535 12.93 -11.21 -7.98
CA VAL A 535 13.43 -10.09 -7.18
C VAL A 535 12.88 -10.20 -5.76
N SER A 536 13.72 -10.58 -4.80
CA SER A 536 13.35 -10.61 -3.38
C SER A 536 12.94 -9.21 -2.91
N ARG A 537 11.92 -9.15 -2.05
CA ARG A 537 11.52 -7.92 -1.37
C ARG A 537 12.70 -7.32 -0.61
N GLY A 538 13.50 -8.14 0.08
CA GLY A 538 14.80 -7.77 0.65
C GLY A 538 14.83 -6.36 1.24
N GLU A 539 15.64 -5.49 0.61
CA GLU A 539 15.64 -4.04 0.81
C GLU A 539 14.96 -3.24 -0.32
N LEU A 540 14.40 -3.90 -1.35
CA LEU A 540 13.71 -3.25 -2.46
C LEU A 540 12.29 -2.88 -2.11
N ARG A 541 11.93 -1.70 -2.59
CA ARG A 541 11.15 -0.87 -1.71
C ARG A 541 9.95 -0.24 -2.47
N ARG A 542 10.07 0.56 -3.54
CA ARG A 542 8.88 0.95 -4.34
C ARG A 542 8.62 -0.18 -5.32
N TYR A 543 7.40 -0.34 -5.83
CA TYR A 543 7.21 -1.21 -7.00
C TYR A 543 8.06 -0.76 -8.21
N SER A 544 8.56 0.49 -8.25
CA SER A 544 9.54 1.02 -9.20
C SER A 544 10.95 0.51 -8.96
N ASP A 545 11.35 0.26 -7.71
CA ASP A 545 12.58 -0.49 -7.42
C ASP A 545 12.44 -1.91 -7.96
N VAL A 546 11.31 -2.54 -7.64
CA VAL A 546 11.02 -3.90 -8.06
C VAL A 546 11.00 -3.99 -9.59
N ALA A 547 10.35 -3.04 -10.28
CA ALA A 547 10.29 -2.97 -11.74
C ALA A 547 11.66 -2.65 -12.37
N ALA A 548 12.48 -1.77 -11.76
CA ALA A 548 13.82 -1.47 -12.25
C ALA A 548 14.79 -2.64 -12.06
N ALA A 549 14.78 -3.26 -10.88
CA ALA A 549 15.54 -4.47 -10.58
C ALA A 549 15.08 -5.65 -11.47
N ALA A 550 13.78 -5.78 -11.70
CA ALA A 550 13.22 -6.76 -12.61
C ALA A 550 13.63 -6.49 -14.06
N ALA A 551 13.62 -5.24 -14.53
CA ALA A 551 14.08 -4.90 -15.88
C ALA A 551 15.57 -5.24 -16.08
N ALA A 552 16.42 -4.93 -15.10
CA ALA A 552 17.84 -5.30 -15.11
C ALA A 552 18.03 -6.84 -15.09
N GLY A 553 17.30 -7.53 -14.20
CA GLY A 553 17.31 -9.00 -14.11
C GLY A 553 16.83 -9.68 -15.39
N LYS A 554 15.74 -9.19 -16.00
CA LYS A 554 15.24 -9.68 -17.29
C LYS A 554 16.27 -9.48 -18.39
N SER A 555 16.93 -8.31 -18.45
CA SER A 555 18.00 -8.08 -19.43
C SER A 555 19.18 -9.05 -19.26
N LEU A 556 19.48 -9.49 -18.03
CA LEU A 556 20.52 -10.48 -17.76
C LEU A 556 20.06 -11.91 -18.08
N ALA A 557 18.83 -12.30 -17.73
CA ALA A 557 18.25 -13.60 -18.12
C ALA A 557 18.23 -13.78 -19.65
N LYS A 558 17.77 -12.75 -20.38
CA LYS A 558 17.73 -12.72 -21.85
C LYS A 558 19.09 -12.88 -22.54
N SER A 559 20.20 -12.72 -21.83
CA SER A 559 21.54 -12.93 -22.37
C SER A 559 21.89 -14.41 -22.58
N GLN A 560 21.16 -15.33 -21.94
CA GLN A 560 21.45 -16.77 -22.00
C GLN A 560 20.89 -17.42 -23.27
N ALA A 561 21.23 -18.69 -23.48
CA ALA A 561 20.73 -19.49 -24.60
C ALA A 561 19.41 -20.25 -24.24
N ALA A 562 19.31 -20.75 -23.01
CA ALA A 562 18.17 -21.53 -22.49
C ALA A 562 17.23 -20.67 -21.61
N SER A 563 16.08 -21.23 -21.20
CA SER A 563 15.26 -20.60 -20.16
C SER A 563 16.08 -20.39 -18.89
N SER A 564 15.97 -19.21 -18.30
CA SER A 564 16.78 -18.85 -17.15
C SER A 564 16.06 -17.84 -16.28
N TYR A 565 16.50 -17.77 -15.02
CA TYR A 565 16.02 -16.77 -14.10
C TYR A 565 17.17 -16.07 -13.38
N VAL A 566 16.96 -14.82 -13.02
CA VAL A 566 17.90 -14.03 -12.23
C VAL A 566 17.31 -13.84 -10.85
N ARG A 567 17.91 -14.51 -9.87
CA ARG A 567 17.58 -14.40 -8.44
C ARG A 567 18.46 -13.31 -7.84
N ASP A 568 17.90 -12.13 -7.57
CA ASP A 568 18.62 -11.01 -6.93
C ASP A 568 19.98 -10.66 -7.58
N GLY A 569 19.99 -10.59 -8.92
CA GLY A 569 21.20 -10.31 -9.72
C GLY A 569 22.08 -11.54 -10.00
N LYS A 570 21.88 -12.66 -9.29
CA LYS A 570 22.52 -13.94 -9.60
C LYS A 570 21.75 -14.66 -10.70
N LEU A 571 22.35 -14.80 -11.87
CA LEU A 571 21.84 -15.63 -12.94
C LEU A 571 21.87 -17.12 -12.54
N ILE A 572 20.74 -17.80 -12.78
CA ILE A 572 20.55 -19.23 -12.60
C ILE A 572 19.96 -19.78 -13.90
N VAL A 573 20.63 -20.80 -14.44
CA VAL A 573 20.15 -21.57 -15.60
C VAL A 573 19.82 -22.97 -15.07
N PRO A 574 18.52 -23.35 -15.02
CA PRO A 574 18.09 -24.72 -14.70
C PRO A 574 18.70 -25.79 -15.61
N SER A 575 18.60 -27.05 -15.19
CA SER A 575 19.35 -28.19 -15.76
C SER A 575 18.76 -28.77 -17.04
#